data_AF-A0A8S0FSI5-F1
#
_entry.id   AF-A0A8S0FSI5-F1
#
_cell.length_a   1.000
_cell.length_b   1.000
_cell.length_c   1.000
_cell.angle_alpha   90.00
_cell.angle_beta   90.00
_cell.angle_gamma   90.00
#
_symmetry.space_group_name_H-M   'P 1'
#
loop_
_entity.id
_entity.type
_entity.pdbx_description
1 polymer ?
#
loop_
_entity_poly.entity_id
_entity_poly.type
_entity_poly.pdbx_seq_one_letter_code
_entity_poly.pdbx_strand_id
1 'polypeptide(L)'
;MNMYNADYSLYVVDYCPDNHTATWGINYTKILVCLWAFLLFFIIMRTRLASELWPLIALLCLASLCCNLLLLTLDEYNYTIWYISRGIEVSSKLFVVSFLIYNIFQELQLSSKLAVHDVLTNIYNRRYFFNSVESLLSRPVVKDFCVMLVDINQFKRINAQWGHRVGR
;
A
#
# COMPACT_ATOMS: atom_id res chain seq x y z
N MET A 1 3.95 -42.59 21.25
CA MET A 1 4.66 -41.44 21.84
C MET A 1 4.23 -40.20 21.05
N ASN A 2 3.01 -39.71 21.32
CA ASN A 2 2.48 -38.51 20.65
C ASN A 2 2.85 -37.31 21.50
N MET A 3 3.81 -36.54 21.00
CA MET A 3 4.28 -35.29 21.57
C MET A 3 3.35 -34.17 21.09
N TYR A 4 2.16 -34.08 21.69
CA TYR A 4 1.30 -32.90 21.56
C TYR A 4 1.16 -32.29 22.95
N ASN A 5 2.02 -31.32 23.26
CA ASN A 5 1.88 -30.47 24.44
C ASN A 5 0.62 -29.62 24.28
N ALA A 6 -0.41 -29.93 25.06
CA ALA A 6 -1.71 -29.25 25.06
C ALA A 6 -1.67 -27.84 25.69
N ASP A 7 -0.54 -27.43 26.26
CA ASP A 7 -0.43 -26.16 27.00
C ASP A 7 -0.27 -24.91 26.09
N TYR A 8 -0.13 -25.09 24.77
CA TYR A 8 0.05 -23.97 23.83
C TYR A 8 -0.85 -24.05 22.59
N SER A 9 -1.99 -24.76 22.65
CA SER A 9 -2.97 -24.68 21.58
C SER A 9 -3.70 -23.34 21.65
N LEU A 10 -3.38 -22.45 20.70
CA LEU A 10 -4.11 -21.20 20.48
C LEU A 10 -5.54 -21.56 20.00
N TYR A 11 -6.48 -21.70 20.93
CA TYR A 11 -7.88 -21.92 20.61
C TYR A 11 -8.45 -20.65 19.98
N VAL A 12 -8.49 -20.62 18.66
CA VAL A 12 -9.10 -19.56 17.85
C VAL A 12 -10.61 -19.51 18.12
N VAL A 13 -11.19 -20.66 18.47
CA VAL A 13 -12.61 -20.85 18.77
C VAL A 13 -12.71 -21.70 20.04
N ASP A 14 -13.35 -21.15 21.07
CA ASP A 14 -13.76 -21.84 22.28
C ASP A 14 -15.16 -22.42 22.08
N TYR A 15 -15.39 -23.66 22.52
CA TYR A 15 -16.68 -24.32 22.32
C TYR A 15 -17.44 -24.26 23.64
N CYS A 16 -18.47 -23.41 23.74
CA CYS A 16 -19.30 -23.33 24.93
C CYS A 16 -20.33 -24.49 24.92
N PRO A 17 -20.25 -25.45 25.85
CA PRO A 17 -21.08 -26.66 25.82
C PRO A 17 -22.57 -26.37 26.08
N ASP A 18 -22.92 -25.24 26.71
CA ASP A 18 -24.31 -24.90 27.04
C ASP A 18 -25.12 -24.33 25.85
N ASN A 19 -24.46 -23.81 24.81
CA ASN A 19 -25.13 -23.11 23.69
C ASN A 19 -24.83 -23.69 22.30
N HIS A 20 -24.04 -24.76 22.17
CA HIS A 20 -23.59 -25.33 20.88
C HIS A 20 -23.00 -24.33 19.87
N THR A 21 -22.55 -23.16 20.32
CA THR A 21 -21.96 -22.13 19.47
C THR A 21 -20.48 -21.99 19.75
N ALA A 22 -19.69 -22.03 18.68
CA ALA A 22 -18.30 -21.64 18.61
C ALA A 22 -18.14 -20.14 18.99
N THR A 23 -17.58 -19.86 20.16
CA THR A 23 -17.25 -18.50 20.62
C THR A 23 -15.78 -18.21 20.32
N TRP A 24 -15.42 -16.97 20.01
CA TRP A 24 -14.01 -16.64 19.82
C TRP A 24 -13.33 -16.51 21.18
N GLY A 25 -12.19 -17.17 21.36
CA GLY A 25 -11.44 -17.07 22.61
C GLY A 25 -11.01 -15.62 22.85
N ILE A 26 -11.33 -15.05 24.01
CA ILE A 26 -10.95 -13.70 24.45
C ILE A 26 -9.42 -13.44 24.35
N ASN A 27 -8.63 -14.51 24.31
CA ASN A 27 -7.18 -14.43 24.09
C ASN A 27 -6.82 -13.94 22.68
N TYR A 28 -7.61 -14.29 21.66
CA TYR A 28 -7.40 -13.82 20.28
C TYR A 28 -7.61 -12.31 20.16
N THR A 29 -8.68 -11.78 20.74
CA THR A 29 -8.97 -10.33 20.73
C THR A 29 -7.88 -9.54 21.47
N LYS A 30 -7.36 -10.06 22.58
CA LYS A 30 -6.21 -9.47 23.29
C LYS A 30 -4.95 -9.41 22.44
N ILE A 31 -4.58 -10.51 21.77
CA ILE A 31 -3.41 -10.56 20.87
C ILE A 31 -3.57 -9.55 19.73
N LEU A 32 -4.76 -9.45 19.15
CA LEU A 32 -5.04 -8.52 18.06
C LEU A 32 -4.88 -7.05 18.51
N VAL A 33 -5.38 -6.69 19.69
CA VAL A 33 -5.20 -5.34 20.28
C VAL A 33 -3.71 -5.03 20.46
N CYS A 34 -2.93 -5.96 21.01
CA CYS A 34 -1.49 -5.79 21.18
C CYS A 34 -0.77 -5.55 19.84
N LEU A 35 -1.13 -6.30 18.79
CA LEU A 35 -0.56 -6.14 17.45
C LEU A 35 -0.89 -4.77 16.85
N TRP A 36 -2.13 -4.30 16.99
CA TRP A 36 -2.53 -2.96 16.52
C TRP A 36 -1.82 -1.84 17.29
N ALA A 37 -1.64 -1.99 18.60
CA ALA A 37 -0.91 -1.03 19.42
C ALA A 37 0.56 -0.93 18.99
N PHE A 38 1.21 -2.08 18.75
CA PHE A 38 2.58 -2.14 18.26
C PHE A 38 2.72 -1.50 16.87
N LEU A 39 1.81 -1.81 15.95
CA LEU A 39 1.81 -1.26 14.59
C LEU A 39 1.62 0.27 14.60
N LEU A 40 0.69 0.79 15.43
CA LEU A 40 0.49 2.22 15.62
C LEU A 40 1.77 2.90 16.14
N PHE A 41 2.38 2.32 17.19
CA PHE A 41 3.63 2.85 17.74
C PHE A 41 4.76 2.85 16.70
N PHE A 42 4.93 1.76 15.96
CA PHE A 42 5.95 1.66 14.91
C PHE A 42 5.77 2.70 13.81
N ILE A 43 4.53 2.92 13.34
CA ILE A 43 4.22 3.93 12.33
C ILE A 43 4.55 5.33 12.84
N ILE A 44 4.12 5.69 14.05
CA ILE A 44 4.39 7.01 14.63
C ILE A 44 5.90 7.25 14.75
N MET A 45 6.64 6.25 15.26
CA MET A 45 8.09 6.34 15.45
C MET A 45 8.86 6.45 14.13
N ARG A 46 8.45 5.71 13.09
CA ARG A 46 9.15 5.72 11.79
C ARG A 46 8.84 6.93 10.94
N THR A 47 7.61 7.42 10.98
CA THR A 47 7.11 8.35 9.96
C THR A 47 7.05 9.79 10.47
N ARG A 48 7.13 10.00 11.79
CA ARG A 48 7.03 11.30 12.47
C ARG A 48 5.85 12.16 12.01
N LEU A 49 4.82 11.54 11.41
CA LEU A 49 3.69 12.20 10.75
C LEU A 49 4.11 13.28 9.72
N ALA A 50 5.27 13.13 9.08
CA ALA A 50 5.82 14.16 8.20
C ALA A 50 5.07 14.32 6.85
N SER A 51 4.17 13.40 6.51
CA SER A 51 3.35 13.45 5.29
C SER A 51 1.87 13.49 5.63
N GLU A 52 1.05 14.06 4.74
CA GLU A 52 -0.41 14.19 4.92
C GLU A 52 -1.12 12.84 5.08
N LEU A 53 -0.51 11.74 4.61
CA LEU A 53 -1.13 10.41 4.62
C LEU A 53 -0.92 9.64 5.93
N TRP A 54 0.17 9.90 6.65
CA TRP A 54 0.50 9.18 7.88
C TRP A 54 -0.47 9.43 9.04
N PRO A 55 -0.97 10.66 9.27
CA PRO A 55 -2.01 10.93 10.27
C PRO A 55 -3.30 10.13 10.02
N LEU A 56 -3.72 9.98 8.75
CA LEU A 56 -4.91 9.22 8.37
C LEU A 56 -4.76 7.73 8.70
N ILE A 57 -3.59 7.16 8.40
CA ILE A 57 -3.26 5.76 8.73
C ILE A 57 -3.21 5.55 10.25
N ALA A 58 -2.62 6.49 10.99
CA ALA A 58 -2.57 6.43 12.45
C ALA A 58 -3.97 6.53 13.09
N LEU A 59 -4.83 7.40 12.57
CA LEU A 59 -6.22 7.54 13.03
C LEU A 59 -7.02 6.24 12.85
N LEU A 60 -6.83 5.52 11.74
CA LEU A 60 -7.47 4.23 11.50
C LEU A 60 -7.01 3.15 12.46
N CYS A 61 -5.71 3.10 12.74
CA CYS A 61 -5.14 2.17 13.70
C CYS A 61 -5.69 2.46 15.11
N LEU A 62 -5.79 3.73 15.49
CA LEU A 62 -6.38 4.16 16.76
C LEU A 62 -7.87 3.81 16.86
N ALA A 63 -8.65 4.09 15.82
CA ALA A 63 -10.07 3.74 15.77
C ALA A 63 -10.28 2.22 15.90
N SER A 64 -9.46 1.43 15.21
CA SER A 64 -9.47 -0.04 15.33
C SER A 64 -9.15 -0.51 16.75
N LEU A 65 -8.17 0.13 17.41
CA LEU A 65 -7.79 -0.20 18.77
C LEU A 65 -8.91 0.13 19.76
N CYS A 66 -9.52 1.32 19.63
CA CYS A 66 -10.68 1.73 20.42
C CYS A 66 -11.88 0.79 20.23
N CYS A 67 -12.20 0.40 18.99
CA CYS A 67 -13.29 -0.53 18.71
C CYS A 67 -13.06 -1.91 19.33
N ASN A 68 -11.84 -2.46 19.20
CA ASN A 68 -11.54 -3.78 19.78
C ASN A 68 -11.48 -3.73 21.31
N LEU A 69 -11.05 -2.61 21.91
CA LEU A 69 -11.09 -2.40 23.36
C LEU A 69 -12.52 -2.29 23.88
N LEU A 70 -13.39 -1.54 23.19
CA LEU A 70 -14.80 -1.41 23.53
C LEU A 70 -15.52 -2.76 23.41
N LEU A 71 -15.19 -3.55 22.39
CA LEU A 71 -15.71 -4.90 22.19
C LEU A 71 -15.30 -5.85 23.33
N LEU A 72 -14.08 -5.72 23.87
CA LEU A 72 -13.60 -6.47 25.04
C LEU A 72 -14.32 -6.06 26.34
N THR A 73 -14.84 -4.84 26.43
CA THR A 73 -15.60 -4.38 27.62
C THR A 73 -17.07 -4.78 27.61
N LEU A 74 -17.61 -5.17 26.45
CA LEU A 74 -19.03 -5.53 26.25
C LEU A 74 -19.29 -7.05 26.37
N ASP A 75 -18.43 -7.77 27.08
CA ASP A 75 -18.12 -9.21 27.00
C ASP A 75 -19.26 -10.25 27.13
N GLU A 76 -20.55 -9.89 27.07
CA GLU A 76 -21.63 -10.89 27.20
C GLU A 76 -22.84 -10.77 26.26
N TYR A 77 -23.03 -9.67 25.52
CA TYR A 77 -24.29 -9.49 24.79
C TYR A 77 -24.11 -9.40 23.27
N ASN A 78 -24.30 -10.57 22.63
CA ASN A 78 -24.78 -10.76 21.25
C ASN A 78 -23.70 -10.95 20.16
N TYR A 79 -23.49 -12.22 19.77
CA TYR A 79 -22.56 -12.65 18.71
C TYR A 79 -22.75 -11.91 17.38
N THR A 80 -23.98 -11.54 17.04
CA THR A 80 -24.31 -10.78 15.83
C THR A 80 -23.61 -9.43 15.77
N ILE A 81 -23.52 -8.73 16.91
CA ILE A 81 -22.86 -7.41 17.00
C ILE A 81 -21.36 -7.56 16.75
N TRP A 82 -20.75 -8.63 17.26
CA TRP A 82 -19.34 -8.95 17.06
C TRP A 82 -19.00 -9.16 15.58
N TYR A 83 -19.80 -9.96 14.85
CA TYR A 83 -19.58 -10.21 13.43
C TYR A 83 -19.79 -8.96 12.57
N ILE A 84 -20.84 -8.18 12.84
CA ILE A 84 -21.10 -6.93 12.12
C ILE A 84 -19.97 -5.91 12.36
N SER A 85 -19.52 -5.76 13.61
CA SER A 85 -18.41 -4.87 13.97
C SER A 85 -17.14 -5.22 13.20
N ARG A 86 -16.78 -6.52 13.12
CA ARG A 86 -15.61 -6.97 12.38
C ARG A 86 -15.73 -6.73 10.87
N GLY A 87 -16.92 -6.94 10.30
CA GLY A 87 -17.20 -6.67 8.88
C GLY A 87 -17.00 -5.19 8.53
N ILE A 88 -17.51 -4.29 9.36
CA ILE A 88 -17.33 -2.83 9.19
C ILE A 88 -15.85 -2.45 9.35
N GLU A 89 -15.17 -3.00 10.36
CA GLU A 89 -13.76 -2.73 10.62
C GLU A 89 -12.88 -3.08 9.40
N VAL A 90 -13.04 -4.27 8.82
CA VAL A 90 -12.27 -4.71 7.66
C VAL A 90 -12.63 -3.89 6.41
N SER A 91 -13.92 -3.63 6.19
CA SER A 91 -14.38 -2.87 5.03
C SER A 91 -13.85 -1.43 5.03
N SER A 92 -13.84 -0.76 6.20
CA SER A 92 -13.30 0.60 6.33
C SER A 92 -11.81 0.66 5.99
N LYS A 93 -11.02 -0.35 6.40
CA LYS A 93 -9.58 -0.44 6.09
C LYS A 93 -9.33 -0.68 4.61
N LEU A 94 -10.10 -1.57 3.97
CA LEU A 94 -10.00 -1.81 2.53
C LEU A 94 -10.28 -0.55 1.72
N PHE A 95 -11.30 0.22 2.12
CA PHE A 95 -11.63 1.48 1.48
C PHE A 95 -10.46 2.48 1.57
N VAL A 96 -9.88 2.67 2.76
CA VAL A 96 -8.76 3.62 2.90
C VAL A 96 -7.51 3.16 2.15
N VAL A 97 -7.16 1.87 2.20
CA VAL A 97 -6.04 1.35 1.42
C VAL A 97 -6.25 1.59 -0.07
N SER A 98 -7.46 1.36 -0.57
CA SER A 98 -7.80 1.62 -1.98
C SER A 98 -7.67 3.09 -2.34
N PHE A 99 -8.14 3.99 -1.48
CA PHE A 99 -8.01 5.43 -1.66
C PHE A 99 -6.54 5.89 -1.65
N LEU A 100 -5.71 5.36 -0.74
CA LEU A 100 -4.28 5.67 -0.69
C LEU A 100 -3.55 5.20 -1.95
N ILE A 101 -3.83 3.97 -2.40
CA ILE A 101 -3.26 3.43 -3.64
C ILE A 101 -3.63 4.32 -4.83
N TYR A 102 -4.90 4.74 -4.90
CA TYR A 102 -5.35 5.65 -5.96
C TYR A 102 -4.59 6.97 -5.96
N ASN A 103 -4.43 7.62 -4.79
CA ASN A 103 -3.68 8.87 -4.68
C ASN A 103 -2.20 8.71 -5.06
N ILE A 104 -1.55 7.67 -4.55
CA ILE A 104 -0.14 7.36 -4.89
C ILE A 104 0.01 7.12 -6.38
N PHE A 105 -0.93 6.40 -7.00
CA PHE A 105 -0.91 6.13 -8.43
C PHE A 105 -1.08 7.40 -9.26
N GLN A 106 -1.94 8.32 -8.85
CA GLN A 106 -2.09 9.63 -9.49
C GLN A 106 -0.82 10.48 -9.39
N GLU A 107 -0.22 10.55 -8.20
CA GLU A 107 1.06 11.24 -7.99
C GLU A 107 2.19 10.65 -8.84
N LEU A 108 2.27 9.31 -8.91
CA LEU A 108 3.24 8.62 -9.77
C LEU A 108 3.01 8.94 -11.26
N GLN A 109 1.75 8.96 -11.71
CA GLN A 109 1.43 9.33 -13.09
C GLN A 109 1.78 10.78 -13.38
N LEU A 110 1.52 11.71 -12.45
CA LEU A 110 1.86 13.11 -12.60
C LEU A 110 3.36 13.32 -12.63
N SER A 111 4.09 12.71 -11.70
CA SER A 111 5.56 12.73 -11.65
C SER A 111 6.16 12.16 -12.93
N SER A 112 5.67 11.02 -13.41
CA SER A 112 6.09 10.42 -14.70
C SER A 112 5.79 11.35 -15.88
N LYS A 113 4.65 12.04 -15.87
CA LYS A 113 4.29 13.03 -16.89
C LYS A 113 5.21 14.26 -16.86
N LEU A 114 5.63 14.71 -15.69
CA LEU A 114 6.45 15.90 -15.47
C LEU A 114 7.95 15.63 -15.55
N ALA A 115 8.37 14.36 -15.45
CA ALA A 115 9.76 13.98 -15.63
C ALA A 115 10.26 14.52 -16.97
N VAL A 116 11.34 15.28 -16.95
CA VAL A 116 11.97 15.86 -18.14
C VAL A 116 13.00 14.91 -18.74
N HIS A 117 13.62 14.08 -17.89
CA HIS A 117 14.64 13.12 -18.27
C HIS A 117 14.12 11.69 -18.21
N ASP A 118 14.62 10.85 -19.11
CA ASP A 118 14.48 9.41 -19.04
C ASP A 118 15.36 8.85 -17.91
N VAL A 119 14.78 7.99 -17.07
CA VAL A 119 15.44 7.50 -15.84
C VAL A 119 16.65 6.60 -16.15
N LEU A 120 16.64 5.94 -17.30
CA LEU A 120 17.64 4.92 -17.65
C LEU A 120 18.90 5.56 -18.25
N THR A 121 18.73 6.59 -19.06
CA THR A 121 19.81 7.23 -19.83
C THR A 121 20.12 8.65 -19.38
N ASN A 122 19.29 9.24 -18.51
CA ASN A 122 19.34 10.62 -18.06
C ASN A 122 19.30 11.66 -19.21
N ILE A 123 18.91 11.24 -20.43
CA ILE A 123 18.68 12.15 -21.56
C ILE A 123 17.27 12.71 -21.51
N TYR A 124 17.00 13.81 -22.22
CA TYR A 124 15.66 14.35 -22.33
C TYR A 124 14.69 13.31 -22.89
N ASN A 125 13.55 13.16 -22.23
CA ASN A 125 12.55 12.22 -22.71
C ASN A 125 11.88 12.72 -23.98
N ARG A 126 11.19 11.79 -24.65
CA ARG A 126 10.44 12.06 -25.88
C ARG A 126 9.48 13.24 -25.74
N ARG A 127 8.81 13.37 -24.57
CA ARG A 127 7.84 14.44 -24.32
C ARG A 127 8.50 15.82 -24.30
N TYR A 128 9.63 15.95 -23.62
CA TYR A 128 10.39 17.19 -23.58
C TYR A 128 10.88 17.61 -24.98
N PHE A 129 11.33 16.64 -25.79
CA PHE A 129 11.70 16.90 -27.18
C PHE A 129 10.55 17.51 -27.99
N PHE A 130 9.36 16.89 -27.97
CA PHE A 130 8.20 17.42 -28.72
C PHE A 130 7.76 18.80 -28.23
N ASN A 131 7.66 19.00 -26.91
CA ASN A 131 7.30 20.30 -26.36
C ASN A 131 8.31 21.40 -26.77
N SER A 132 9.60 21.05 -26.83
CA SER A 132 10.66 21.99 -27.23
C SER A 132 10.57 22.36 -28.70
N VAL A 133 10.30 21.37 -29.57
CA VAL A 133 10.10 21.59 -31.01
C VAL A 133 8.84 22.43 -31.28
N GLU A 134 7.73 22.16 -30.60
CA GLU A 134 6.50 22.96 -30.71
C GLU A 134 6.72 24.41 -30.22
N SER A 135 7.47 24.60 -29.14
CA SER A 135 7.87 25.93 -28.66
C SER A 135 8.80 26.66 -29.65
N LEU A 136 9.64 25.94 -30.40
CA LEU A 136 10.48 26.53 -31.44
C LEU A 136 9.67 26.94 -32.67
N LEU A 137 8.71 26.10 -33.09
CA LEU A 137 7.84 26.34 -34.25
C LEU A 137 6.82 27.45 -34.02
N SER A 138 6.39 27.69 -32.78
CA SER A 138 5.45 28.77 -32.44
C SER A 138 6.08 30.17 -32.39
N ARG A 139 7.40 30.30 -32.61
CA ARG A 139 8.07 31.61 -32.63
C ARG A 139 7.82 32.32 -33.96
N PRO A 140 7.58 33.65 -33.94
CA PRO A 140 7.29 34.43 -35.16
C PRO A 140 8.46 34.48 -36.16
N VAL A 141 9.69 34.18 -35.69
CA VAL A 141 10.86 33.98 -36.54
C VAL A 141 11.35 32.55 -36.31
N VAL A 142 11.09 31.68 -37.28
CA VAL A 142 11.59 30.30 -37.28
C VAL A 142 13.07 30.35 -37.66
N LYS A 143 13.95 29.87 -36.78
CA LYS A 143 15.33 29.55 -37.16
C LYS A 143 15.32 28.21 -37.90
N ASP A 144 16.06 28.10 -38.99
CA ASP A 144 16.27 26.80 -39.65
C ASP A 144 16.88 25.80 -38.65
N PHE A 145 16.26 24.62 -38.53
CA PHE A 145 16.75 23.54 -37.67
C PHE A 145 16.63 22.19 -38.38
N CYS A 146 17.47 21.24 -37.95
CA CYS A 146 17.47 19.87 -38.42
C CYS A 146 17.15 18.93 -37.26
N VAL A 147 16.36 17.87 -37.52
CA VAL A 147 16.08 16.80 -36.56
C VAL A 147 16.78 15.54 -37.03
N MET A 148 17.65 14.98 -36.18
CA MET A 148 18.33 13.72 -36.43
C MET A 148 17.69 12.61 -35.60
N LEU A 149 17.22 11.54 -36.25
CA LEU A 149 16.75 10.34 -35.60
C LEU A 149 17.87 9.29 -35.63
N VAL A 150 18.25 8.78 -34.47
CA VAL A 150 19.27 7.74 -34.31
C VAL A 150 18.61 6.50 -33.74
N ASP A 151 18.80 5.34 -34.39
CA ASP A 151 18.33 4.04 -33.91
C ASP A 151 19.51 3.08 -33.74
N ILE A 152 19.45 2.23 -32.70
CA ILE A 152 20.52 1.26 -32.42
C ILE A 152 20.20 -0.05 -33.14
N ASN A 153 20.92 -0.30 -34.22
CA ASN A 153 20.79 -1.54 -34.99
C ASN A 153 21.05 -2.78 -34.12
N GLN A 154 20.20 -3.80 -34.26
CA GLN A 154 20.34 -5.12 -33.61
C GLN A 154 20.30 -5.14 -32.07
N PHE A 155 19.73 -4.14 -31.41
CA PHE A 155 19.61 -4.08 -29.94
C PHE A 155 18.95 -5.34 -29.31
N LYS A 156 17.99 -5.97 -30.01
CA LYS A 156 17.39 -7.25 -29.60
C LYS A 156 18.41 -8.38 -29.45
N ARG A 157 19.43 -8.44 -30.32
CA ARG A 157 20.47 -9.48 -30.28
C ARG A 157 21.39 -9.30 -29.08
N ILE A 158 21.72 -8.05 -28.74
CA ILE A 158 22.51 -7.71 -27.55
C ILE A 158 21.76 -8.13 -26.28
N ASN A 159 20.48 -7.77 -26.17
CA ASN A 159 19.64 -8.19 -25.05
C ASN A 159 19.49 -9.72 -24.93
N ALA A 160 19.47 -10.44 -26.05
CA ALA A 160 19.39 -11.90 -26.08
C ALA A 160 20.71 -12.60 -25.67
N GLN A 161 21.87 -12.01 -25.99
CA GLN A 161 23.19 -12.61 -25.70
C GLN A 161 23.68 -12.30 -24.28
N TRP A 162 23.41 -11.11 -23.75
CA TRP A 162 24.01 -10.63 -22.49
C TRP A 162 22.99 -10.48 -21.35
N GLY A 163 21.72 -10.79 -21.62
CA GLY A 163 20.63 -10.68 -20.67
C GLY A 163 20.15 -9.23 -20.47
N HIS A 164 18.90 -9.08 -20.05
CA HIS A 164 18.18 -7.80 -19.92
C HIS A 164 18.78 -6.78 -18.93
N ARG A 165 19.84 -7.17 -18.21
CA ARG A 165 20.59 -6.28 -17.30
C ARG A 165 21.69 -5.50 -18.01
N VAL A 166 22.15 -5.94 -19.18
CA VAL A 166 23.25 -5.30 -19.92
C VAL A 166 22.74 -4.34 -21.00
N GLY A 167 21.58 -4.62 -21.58
CA GLY A 167 20.91 -3.74 -22.56
C GLY A 167 19.79 -2.89 -21.96
N ARG A 168 19.87 -2.58 -20.67
CA ARG A 168 19.00 -1.57 -20.03
C ARG A 168 19.87 -0.35 -19.78
#